data_AF-A0A1H5SP66-F1
#
_entry.id   AF-A0A1H5SP66-F1
#
_cell.length_a   1.000
_cell.length_b   1.000
_cell.length_c   1.000
_cell.angle_alpha   90.00
_cell.angle_beta   90.00
_cell.angle_gamma   90.00
#
_symmetry.space_group_name_H-M   'P 1'
#
loop_
_entity.id
_entity.type
_entity.pdbx_description
1 polymer ?
#
loop_
_entity_poly.entity_id
_entity_poly.type
_entity_poly.pdbx_seq_one_letter_code
_entity_poly.pdbx_strand_id
1 'polypeptide(L)'
;MNFNLSPAKLVGAALAIGMAISGFSATSAQAQDKPNILVIWGDDVGQSNISAYTMGLMGYRTPNIDRIAQEGMFFTDYFGEQSCTAGRSSFITGLSKVGLPGAKEGMQIEGPTIAGMLKAQGYVTG
;
A
#
# COMPACT_ATOMS: atom_id res chain seq x y z
N MET A 1 -42.57 41.95 -8.14
CA MET A 1 -41.22 42.46 -8.47
C MET A 1 -40.60 41.47 -9.44
N ASN A 2 -40.71 41.74 -10.75
CA ASN A 2 -40.29 40.79 -11.79
C ASN A 2 -38.84 41.09 -12.18
N PHE A 3 -37.93 40.19 -11.82
CA PHE A 3 -36.53 40.25 -12.25
C PHE A 3 -36.44 39.82 -13.71
N ASN A 4 -36.28 40.79 -14.61
CA ASN A 4 -36.00 40.58 -16.02
C ASN A 4 -34.48 40.38 -16.19
N LEU A 5 -34.01 39.13 -16.21
CA LEU A 5 -32.62 38.81 -16.50
C LEU A 5 -32.41 38.71 -18.01
N SER A 6 -31.67 39.68 -18.56
CA SER A 6 -31.27 39.70 -19.97
C SER A 6 -30.47 38.44 -20.35
N PRO A 7 -30.72 37.83 -21.53
CA PRO A 7 -30.04 36.63 -22.01
C PRO A 7 -28.51 36.76 -22.10
N ALA A 8 -27.98 38.00 -22.15
CA ALA A 8 -26.54 38.25 -22.14
C ALA A 8 -25.83 37.80 -20.85
N LYS A 9 -26.53 37.74 -19.70
CA LYS A 9 -25.95 37.29 -18.42
C LYS A 9 -25.87 35.77 -18.29
N LEU A 10 -26.67 35.02 -19.04
CA LEU A 10 -26.60 33.55 -19.05
C LEU A 10 -25.43 33.03 -19.90
N VAL A 11 -25.05 33.75 -20.97
CA VAL A 11 -23.95 33.33 -21.85
C VAL A 11 -22.58 33.48 -21.17
N GLY A 12 -22.40 34.51 -20.33
CA GLY A 12 -21.15 34.73 -19.59
C GLY A 12 -20.86 33.68 -18.51
N ALA A 13 -21.91 33.10 -17.89
CA ALA A 13 -21.75 32.07 -16.87
C ALA A 13 -21.42 30.69 -17.48
N ALA A 14 -21.86 30.41 -18.71
CA ALA A 14 -21.58 29.16 -19.40
C ALA A 14 -20.11 29.03 -19.86
N LEU A 15 -19.45 30.16 -20.19
CA LEU A 15 -18.03 30.15 -20.59
C LEU A 15 -17.06 29.94 -19.41
N ALA A 16 -17.44 30.33 -18.19
CA ALA A 16 -16.59 30.20 -17.00
C ALA A 16 -16.52 28.76 -16.46
N ILE A 17 -17.52 27.92 -16.76
CA ILE A 17 -17.57 26.52 -16.32
C ILE A 17 -16.78 25.60 -17.26
N GLY A 18 -16.60 25.98 -18.53
CA GLY A 18 -15.87 25.18 -19.53
C GLY A 18 -14.35 25.16 -19.37
N MET A 19 -13.76 26.13 -18.67
CA MET A 19 -12.30 26.24 -18.51
C MET A 19 -11.71 25.52 -17.29
N ALA A 20 -12.55 24.97 -16.40
CA ALA A 20 -12.09 24.33 -15.17
C ALA A 20 -11.77 22.82 -15.31
N ILE A 21 -12.05 22.21 -16.47
CA ILE A 21 -11.93 20.75 -16.66
C ILE A 21 -10.57 20.34 -17.27
N SER A 22 -9.77 21.30 -17.74
CA SER A 22 -8.52 21.02 -18.47
C SER A 22 -7.29 20.71 -17.61
N GLY A 23 -7.42 20.66 -16.28
CA GLY A 23 -6.27 20.66 -15.36
C GLY A 23 -5.85 19.30 -14.77
N PHE A 24 -6.67 18.24 -14.89
CA PHE A 24 -6.33 16.94 -14.30
C PHE A 24 -5.47 16.10 -15.26
N SER A 25 -4.23 16.55 -15.49
CA SER A 25 -3.19 15.65 -16.01
C SER A 25 -2.85 14.68 -14.89
N ALA A 26 -3.50 13.52 -14.89
CA ALA A 26 -3.04 12.38 -14.11
C ALA A 26 -1.63 12.08 -14.59
N THR A 27 -0.62 12.40 -13.78
CA THR A 27 0.74 11.92 -13.99
C THR A 27 0.67 10.40 -13.96
N SER A 28 0.63 9.78 -15.14
CA SER A 28 0.89 8.37 -15.27
C SER A 28 2.34 8.18 -14.83
N ALA A 29 2.54 7.62 -13.64
CA ALA A 29 3.85 7.10 -13.28
C ALA A 29 4.23 6.10 -14.37
N GLN A 30 5.24 6.42 -15.19
CA GLN A 30 5.79 5.45 -16.13
C GLN A 30 6.29 4.29 -15.29
N ALA A 31 5.55 3.18 -15.32
CA ALA A 31 5.99 1.95 -14.68
C ALA A 31 7.35 1.60 -15.28
N GLN A 32 8.39 1.55 -14.45
CA GLN A 32 9.63 0.92 -14.89
C GLN A 32 9.31 -0.51 -15.30
N ASP A 33 9.89 -0.98 -16.41
CA ASP A 33 9.73 -2.35 -16.88
C ASP A 33 10.06 -3.38 -15.79
N LYS A 34 10.88 -2.96 -14.81
CA LYS A 34 11.26 -3.74 -13.65
C LYS A 34 11.33 -2.85 -12.39
N PRO A 35 10.25 -2.74 -11.60
CA PRO A 35 10.22 -1.87 -10.42
C PRO A 35 11.07 -2.45 -9.27
N ASN A 36 11.74 -1.60 -8.50
CA ASN A 36 12.39 -2.05 -7.26
C ASN A 36 11.33 -2.43 -6.22
N ILE A 37 11.56 -3.54 -5.51
CA ILE A 37 10.65 -4.05 -4.48
C ILE A 37 11.32 -3.91 -3.12
N LEU A 38 10.71 -3.14 -2.22
CA LEU A 38 11.14 -3.00 -0.82
C LEU A 38 10.04 -3.53 0.09
N VAL A 39 10.40 -4.50 0.94
CA VAL A 39 9.53 -5.02 1.99
C VAL A 39 10.00 -4.47 3.32
N ILE A 40 9.12 -3.76 4.03
CA ILE A 40 9.35 -3.29 5.40
C ILE A 40 8.45 -4.12 6.31
N TRP A 41 9.03 -4.81 7.28
CA TRP A 41 8.31 -5.71 8.18
C TRP A 41 8.53 -5.29 9.63
N GLY A 42 7.46 -4.94 10.34
CA GLY A 42 7.50 -4.66 11.78
C GLY A 42 7.39 -5.94 12.61
N ASP A 43 8.26 -6.11 13.60
CA ASP A 43 8.22 -7.23 14.54
C ASP A 43 7.38 -6.86 15.77
N ASP A 44 6.43 -7.72 16.16
CA ASP A 44 5.45 -7.45 17.22
C ASP A 44 4.71 -6.10 17.10
N VAL A 45 4.45 -5.65 15.86
CA VAL A 45 3.70 -4.41 15.58
C VAL A 45 2.22 -4.74 15.30
N GLY A 46 1.33 -4.33 16.20
CA GLY A 46 -0.11 -4.45 16.04
C GLY A 46 -0.71 -3.37 15.14
N GLN A 47 -1.92 -3.60 14.64
CA GLN A 47 -2.64 -2.66 13.77
C GLN A 47 -2.84 -1.29 14.45
N SER A 48 -3.20 -1.30 15.73
CA SER A 48 -3.39 -0.06 16.51
C SER A 48 -2.09 0.71 16.71
N ASN A 49 -0.93 0.08 16.48
CA ASN A 49 0.36 0.76 16.57
C ASN A 49 0.65 1.71 15.40
N ILE A 50 -0.12 1.65 14.32
CA ILE A 50 0.09 2.48 13.14
C ILE A 50 -1.03 3.53 13.08
N SER A 51 -0.67 4.82 13.07
CA SER A 51 -1.67 5.89 13.21
C SER A 51 -2.58 6.04 11.99
N ALA A 52 -2.21 5.51 10.83
CA ALA A 52 -3.10 5.38 9.68
C ALA A 52 -4.36 4.56 9.99
N TYR A 53 -4.27 3.53 10.85
CA TYR A 53 -5.42 2.68 11.21
C TYR A 53 -6.28 3.27 12.32
N THR A 54 -5.68 4.06 13.21
CA THR A 54 -6.36 4.58 14.40
C THR A 54 -6.72 6.05 14.29
N MET A 55 -6.35 6.71 13.19
CA MET A 55 -6.43 8.15 13.00
C MET A 55 -5.76 8.96 14.14
N GLY A 56 -4.75 8.37 14.79
CA GLY A 56 -4.02 8.98 15.90
C GLY A 56 -4.67 8.82 17.27
N LEU A 57 -5.67 7.96 17.42
CA LEU A 57 -6.35 7.69 18.69
C LEU A 57 -5.39 7.29 19.81
N MET A 58 -4.29 6.61 19.47
CA MET A 58 -3.29 6.16 20.44
C MET A 58 -2.36 7.27 20.97
N GLY A 59 -2.56 8.53 20.53
CA GLY A 59 -1.83 9.70 21.02
C GLY A 59 -0.51 10.01 20.31
N TYR A 60 -0.11 9.20 19.33
CA TYR A 60 1.09 9.42 18.51
C TYR A 60 0.79 9.31 17.01
N ARG A 61 1.78 9.69 16.20
CA ARG A 61 1.73 9.64 14.74
C ARG A 61 2.93 8.88 14.18
N THR A 62 2.71 8.15 13.09
CA THR A 62 3.71 7.45 12.28
C THR A 62 3.82 8.12 10.91
N PRO A 63 4.29 9.38 10.81
CA PRO A 63 4.12 10.21 9.63
C PRO A 63 4.67 9.60 8.33
N ASN A 64 5.78 8.86 8.40
CA ASN A 64 6.35 8.19 7.23
C ASN A 64 5.51 7.00 6.75
N ILE A 65 4.90 6.25 7.66
CA ILE A 65 4.03 5.11 7.34
C ILE A 65 2.65 5.61 6.88
N ASP A 66 2.13 6.64 7.56
CA ASP A 66 0.89 7.32 7.18
C ASP A 66 0.96 7.87 5.75
N ARG A 67 2.12 8.44 5.37
CA ARG A 67 2.36 8.90 4.00
C ARG A 67 2.29 7.76 2.97
N ILE A 68 2.88 6.59 3.25
CA ILE A 68 2.81 5.42 2.36
C ILE A 68 1.34 4.97 2.19
N ALA A 69 0.55 4.98 3.26
CA ALA A 69 -0.87 4.63 3.20
C ALA A 69 -1.70 5.64 2.39
N GLN A 70 -1.38 6.94 2.48
CA GLN A 70 -2.10 8.01 1.76
C GLN A 70 -1.74 8.08 0.27
N GLU A 71 -0.48 7.87 -0.08
CA GLU A 71 0.02 7.92 -1.46
C GLU A 71 -0.18 6.60 -2.22
N GLY A 72 -0.45 5.51 -1.50
CA GLY A 72 -0.53 4.17 -2.05
C GLY A 72 -1.87 3.49 -1.79
N MET A 73 -1.78 2.26 -1.30
CA MET A 73 -2.92 1.44 -0.95
C MET A 73 -2.84 1.04 0.52
N PHE A 74 -4.01 0.98 1.15
CA PHE A 74 -4.17 0.61 2.54
C PHE A 74 -5.12 -0.57 2.65
N PHE A 75 -4.71 -1.61 3.38
CA PHE A 75 -5.52 -2.83 3.56
C PHE A 75 -6.28 -2.75 4.88
N THR A 76 -7.61 -2.84 4.82
CA THR A 76 -8.45 -2.96 6.02
C THR A 76 -8.35 -4.33 6.67
N ASP A 77 -8.15 -5.35 5.83
CA ASP A 77 -8.16 -6.76 6.21
C ASP A 77 -6.85 -7.42 5.78
N TYR A 78 -6.06 -7.85 6.75
CA TYR A 78 -4.85 -8.63 6.57
C TYR A 78 -4.65 -9.56 7.77
N PHE A 79 -4.15 -10.77 7.52
CA PHE A 79 -3.97 -11.80 8.54
C PHE A 79 -2.54 -12.31 8.54
N GLY A 80 -2.00 -12.54 9.72
CA GLY A 80 -0.67 -13.10 9.92
C GLY A 80 -0.72 -14.30 10.86
N GLU A 81 0.32 -15.14 10.79
CA GLU A 81 0.51 -16.21 11.76
C GLU A 81 0.91 -15.63 13.12
N GLN A 82 0.46 -16.26 14.21
CA GLN A 82 0.68 -15.81 15.60
C GLN A 82 2.12 -16.02 16.09
N SER A 83 3.04 -16.41 15.22
CA SER A 83 4.41 -16.77 15.56
C SER A 83 5.40 -16.11 14.62
N CYS A 84 6.50 -15.59 15.17
CA CYS A 84 7.64 -15.07 14.40
C CYS A 84 8.12 -16.06 13.32
N THR A 85 8.29 -17.34 13.68
CA THR A 85 8.81 -18.37 12.77
C THR A 85 7.79 -18.69 11.69
N ALA A 86 6.52 -18.85 12.07
CA ALA A 86 5.45 -19.16 11.13
C ALA A 86 5.16 -18.00 10.20
N GLY A 87 5.01 -16.78 10.73
CA GLY A 87 4.69 -15.58 9.94
C GLY A 87 5.76 -15.26 8.91
N ARG A 88 7.04 -15.26 9.31
CA ARG A 88 8.15 -15.02 8.38
C ARG A 88 8.25 -16.12 7.33
N SER A 89 8.09 -17.38 7.72
CA SER A 89 8.14 -18.48 6.75
C SER A 89 6.98 -18.44 5.76
N SER A 90 5.75 -18.20 6.23
CA SER A 90 4.56 -18.07 5.40
C SER A 90 4.71 -16.96 4.38
N PHE A 91 5.30 -15.82 4.77
CA PHE A 91 5.58 -14.76 3.82
C PHE A 91 6.68 -15.10 2.82
N ILE A 92 7.82 -15.62 3.31
CA ILE A 92 8.97 -15.91 2.46
C ILE A 92 8.61 -16.98 1.43
N THR A 93 7.84 -17.99 1.82
CA THR A 93 7.56 -19.18 0.98
C THR A 93 6.19 -19.17 0.32
N GLY A 94 5.25 -18.37 0.83
CA GLY A 94 3.83 -18.44 0.46
C GLY A 94 3.09 -19.64 1.08
N LEU A 95 3.69 -20.37 2.02
CA LEU A 95 3.16 -21.62 2.58
C LEU A 95 3.02 -21.54 4.11
N SER A 96 1.84 -21.86 4.64
CA SER A 96 1.54 -21.85 6.10
C SER A 96 2.24 -22.99 6.89
N LYS A 97 3.06 -23.83 6.23
CA LYS A 97 3.67 -25.01 6.85
C LYS A 97 5.09 -24.74 7.33
N VAL A 98 5.23 -24.42 8.61
CA VAL A 98 6.45 -24.70 9.37
C VAL A 98 6.13 -25.50 10.62
N GLY A 99 7.13 -26.24 11.11
CA GLY A 99 7.06 -26.83 12.45
C GLY A 99 6.78 -25.78 13.51
N LEU A 100 6.29 -26.21 14.68
CA LEU A 100 6.09 -25.34 15.83
C LEU A 100 7.39 -24.56 16.15
N PRO A 101 7.30 -23.35 16.73
CA PRO A 101 8.50 -22.63 17.17
C PRO A 101 9.41 -23.53 18.02
N GLY A 102 10.68 -23.64 17.62
CA GLY A 102 11.66 -24.51 18.29
C GLY A 102 11.63 -25.99 17.87
N ALA A 103 10.79 -26.38 16.91
CA ALA A 103 10.87 -27.70 16.28
C ALA A 103 12.21 -27.89 15.56
N LYS A 104 12.63 -29.16 15.46
CA LYS A 104 13.88 -29.52 14.75
C LYS A 104 13.72 -29.30 13.24
N GLU A 105 12.50 -29.44 12.75
CA GLU A 105 12.09 -29.26 11.38
C GLU A 105 11.77 -27.78 11.10
N GLY A 106 12.44 -27.19 10.11
CA GLY A 106 12.24 -25.81 9.69
C GLY A 106 11.91 -25.69 8.19
N MET A 107 12.16 -24.50 7.65
CA MET A 107 12.07 -24.24 6.21
C MET A 107 13.07 -25.13 5.45
N GLN A 108 12.60 -25.83 4.42
CA GLN A 108 13.43 -26.71 3.61
C GLN A 108 14.23 -25.89 2.59
N ILE A 109 15.47 -26.31 2.30
CA ILE A 109 16.37 -25.61 1.38
C ILE A 109 15.81 -25.59 -0.05
N GLU A 110 15.11 -26.65 -0.44
CA GLU A 110 14.49 -26.83 -1.74
C GLU A 110 13.15 -26.09 -1.86
N GLY A 111 12.65 -25.52 -0.75
CA GLY A 111 11.39 -24.79 -0.72
C GLY A 111 11.43 -23.53 -1.58
N PRO A 112 10.32 -23.15 -2.24
CA PRO A 112 10.25 -21.89 -2.95
C PRO A 112 10.38 -20.73 -1.98
N THR A 113 11.10 -19.68 -2.39
CA THR A 113 11.16 -18.41 -1.66
C THR A 113 10.88 -17.25 -2.60
N ILE A 114 10.24 -16.19 -2.11
CA ILE A 114 10.00 -14.97 -2.88
C ILE A 114 11.32 -14.39 -3.42
N ALA A 115 12.39 -14.45 -2.63
CA ALA A 115 13.73 -14.04 -3.07
C ALA A 115 14.26 -14.92 -4.21
N GLY A 116 14.15 -16.25 -4.09
CA GLY A 116 14.55 -17.17 -5.16
C GLY A 116 13.76 -16.95 -6.45
N MET A 117 12.44 -16.75 -6.33
CA MET A 117 11.56 -16.47 -7.46
C MET A 117 11.90 -15.12 -8.13
N LEU A 118 12.14 -14.05 -7.36
CA LEU A 118 12.55 -12.75 -7.90
C LEU A 118 13.94 -12.81 -8.53
N LYS A 119 14.89 -13.54 -7.92
CA LYS A 119 16.25 -13.72 -8.46
C LYS A 119 16.22 -14.43 -9.81
N ALA A 120 15.33 -15.40 -10.01
CA ALA A 120 15.12 -16.05 -11.31
C ALA A 120 14.59 -15.08 -12.38
N GLN A 121 13.89 -14.01 -11.99
CA GLN A 121 13.48 -12.89 -12.86
C GLN A 121 14.58 -11.82 -12.99
N GLY A 122 15.81 -12.12 -12.53
CA GLY A 122 16.99 -11.27 -12.60
C GLY A 122 17.05 -10.15 -11.57
N TYR A 123 16.22 -10.16 -10.52
CA TYR A 123 16.32 -9.19 -9.44
C TYR A 123 17.55 -9.49 -8.56
N VAL A 124 18.16 -8.44 -8.01
CA VAL A 124 19.10 -8.58 -6.91
C VAL A 124 18.30 -8.63 -5.61
N THR A 125 18.54 -9.64 -4.78
CA THR A 125 17.84 -9.86 -3.51
C THR A 125 18.84 -9.83 -2.37
N GLY A 126 18.49 -9.18 -1.26
CA GLY A 126 19.33 -9.03 -0.06
C GLY A 126 18.50 -8.82 1.20
#